data_AF-A0A409XB68-F1
#
_entry.id   AF-A0A409XB68-F1
#
_cell.length_a   1.000
_cell.length_b   1.000
_cell.length_c   1.000
_cell.angle_alpha   90.00
_cell.angle_beta   90.00
_cell.angle_gamma   90.00
#
_symmetry.space_group_name_H-M   'P 1'
#
loop_
_entity.id
_entity.type
_entity.pdbx_description
1 polymer ?
#
loop_
_entity_poly.entity_id
_entity_poly.type
_entity_poly.pdbx_seq_one_letter_code
_entity_poly.pdbx_strand_id
1 'polypeptide(L)'
;MWLYGAAGAGKSAIAQTIAEILHGQHFILASFFFSRNDPQRGVAKWLVTTLAYQLAAKLPQVFRERVAVTFEQDPLIVTRSLEAQFMALIRQPLLELLHFGFSTTNHIVVIIDGLDECEDPKFQARIIDLSFSLLHSRDLPLKILIASRPEIDISSSFDRKPFSTLARIALDDDYQSEKDIRYFLADKFNEIKTQHRLRSYIPIDWPAEDSLHTLVRKSSGQFIYASTVVKYVTSPRHRPMHRLEIVLGIHPPNADDSPFAELDALYRHILTGVEDVNLILKIIGFVILHPPHISHSLVTFIEAFFSLAPGDVQFLMQNLSSLISVEIHPTHSDGAVLAVRILHASLKDYLLDHSRSKDFFLDRLKMHTQYAELCLAHMTELPSLKSNLPLQSFTDAAILSSE
;
A
#
# COMPACT_ATOMS: atom_id res chain seq x y z
N MET A 1 -12.45 -16.81 5.11
CA MET A 1 -13.30 -15.85 4.39
C MET A 1 -12.43 -15.09 3.41
N TRP A 2 -12.91 -14.86 2.19
CA TRP A 2 -12.26 -14.04 1.19
C TRP A 2 -13.16 -12.86 0.83
N LEU A 3 -12.66 -11.65 1.07
CA LEU A 3 -13.30 -10.38 0.72
C LEU A 3 -12.59 -9.81 -0.51
N TYR A 4 -13.25 -9.73 -1.65
CA TYR A 4 -12.61 -9.32 -2.91
C TYR A 4 -13.38 -8.24 -3.65
N GLY A 5 -12.67 -7.49 -4.49
CA GLY A 5 -13.24 -6.38 -5.26
C GLY A 5 -12.15 -5.52 -5.90
N ALA A 6 -12.56 -4.56 -6.73
CA ALA A 6 -11.65 -3.70 -7.47
C ALA A 6 -10.78 -2.80 -6.56
N ALA A 7 -9.76 -2.18 -7.15
CA ALA A 7 -8.95 -1.17 -6.46
C ALA A 7 -9.85 -0.05 -5.92
N GLY A 8 -9.65 0.35 -4.67
CA GLY A 8 -10.45 1.43 -4.09
C GLY A 8 -11.91 1.06 -3.77
N ALA A 9 -12.29 -0.21 -3.76
CA ALA A 9 -13.64 -0.66 -3.35
C ALA A 9 -13.89 -0.67 -1.82
N GLY A 10 -12.92 -0.24 -1.01
CA GLY A 10 -13.08 -0.17 0.46
C GLY A 10 -12.69 -1.43 1.25
N LYS A 11 -12.11 -2.45 0.60
CA LYS A 11 -11.63 -3.69 1.25
C LYS A 11 -10.80 -3.46 2.52
N SER A 12 -9.74 -2.65 2.41
CA SER A 12 -8.85 -2.34 3.54
C SER A 12 -9.56 -1.59 4.66
N ALA A 13 -10.51 -0.71 4.32
CA ALA A 13 -11.33 -0.02 5.31
C ALA A 13 -12.21 -1.00 6.08
N ILE A 14 -12.88 -1.93 5.38
CA ILE A 14 -13.67 -3.00 6.02
C ILE A 14 -12.79 -3.90 6.89
N ALA A 15 -11.63 -4.33 6.39
CA ALA A 15 -10.69 -5.15 7.14
C ALA A 15 -10.21 -4.45 8.43
N GLN A 16 -9.91 -3.15 8.34
CA GLN A 16 -9.55 -2.32 9.50
C GLN A 16 -10.72 -2.18 10.48
N THR A 17 -11.93 -1.88 10.01
CA THR A 17 -13.11 -1.77 10.89
C THR A 17 -13.40 -3.09 11.60
N ILE A 18 -13.28 -4.23 10.92
CA ILE A 18 -13.41 -5.54 11.55
C ILE A 18 -12.33 -5.72 12.63
N ALA A 19 -11.07 -5.34 12.34
CA ALA A 19 -9.99 -5.39 13.32
C ALA A 19 -10.29 -4.57 14.58
N GLU A 20 -10.79 -3.35 14.41
CA GLU A 20 -11.14 -2.44 15.51
C GLU A 20 -12.33 -2.97 16.34
N ILE A 21 -13.38 -3.49 15.69
CA ILE A 21 -14.53 -4.10 16.37
C ILE A 21 -14.07 -5.31 17.21
N LEU A 22 -13.28 -6.20 16.61
CA LEU A 22 -12.78 -7.40 17.29
C LEU A 22 -11.86 -7.04 18.46
N HIS A 23 -11.03 -6.01 18.30
CA HIS A 23 -10.21 -5.49 19.39
C HIS A 23 -11.07 -4.98 20.56
N GLY A 24 -12.10 -4.19 20.28
CA GLY A 24 -13.04 -3.67 21.29
C GLY A 24 -13.87 -4.76 21.97
N GLN A 25 -14.12 -5.88 21.29
CA GLN A 25 -14.80 -7.06 21.83
C GLN A 25 -13.85 -8.07 22.50
N HIS A 26 -12.57 -7.70 22.68
CA HIS A 26 -11.54 -8.54 23.30
C HIS A 26 -11.32 -9.91 22.60
N PHE A 27 -11.52 -9.98 21.28
CA PHE A 27 -11.10 -11.14 20.49
C PHE A 27 -9.57 -11.20 20.40
N ILE A 28 -9.03 -12.41 20.29
CA ILE A 28 -7.62 -12.60 19.95
C ILE A 28 -7.47 -12.38 18.45
N LEU A 29 -6.91 -11.23 18.10
CA LEU A 29 -6.71 -10.81 16.73
C LEU A 29 -5.22 -10.69 16.42
N ALA A 30 -4.81 -11.26 15.30
CA ALA A 30 -3.57 -10.91 14.63
C ALA A 30 -3.87 -10.44 13.21
N SER A 31 -3.08 -9.51 12.70
CA SER A 31 -3.32 -8.91 11.39
C SER A 31 -2.03 -8.52 10.69
N PHE A 32 -2.06 -8.60 9.36
CA PHE A 32 -1.01 -8.13 8.48
C PHE A 32 -1.63 -7.43 7.28
N PHE A 33 -1.28 -6.18 7.08
CA PHE A 33 -1.78 -5.35 5.99
C PHE A 33 -0.66 -5.16 4.99
N PHE A 34 -0.70 -5.91 3.89
CA PHE A 34 0.24 -5.76 2.81
C PHE A 34 0.14 -4.36 2.20
N SER A 35 1.27 -3.84 1.74
CA SER A 35 1.35 -2.55 1.09
C SER A 35 2.51 -2.57 0.10
N ARG A 36 2.22 -2.50 -1.22
CA ARG A 36 3.26 -2.50 -2.27
C ARG A 36 4.22 -1.30 -2.14
N ASN A 37 3.79 -0.27 -1.42
CA ASN A 37 4.56 0.96 -1.21
C ASN A 37 5.41 0.92 0.07
N ASP A 38 5.42 -0.18 0.81
CA ASP A 38 6.11 -0.31 2.09
C ASP A 38 7.16 -1.43 2.05
N PRO A 39 8.43 -1.15 2.41
CA PRO A 39 9.55 -2.10 2.40
C PRO A 39 9.28 -3.44 3.08
N GLN A 40 8.60 -3.33 4.22
CA GLN A 40 8.41 -4.45 5.13
C GLN A 40 7.06 -5.10 4.88
N ARG A 41 6.10 -4.36 4.31
CA ARG A 41 4.75 -4.85 4.05
C ARG A 41 4.48 -5.23 2.60
N GLY A 42 5.41 -5.02 1.67
CA GLY A 42 5.32 -5.55 0.29
C GLY A 42 5.77 -7.01 0.15
N VAL A 43 6.56 -7.51 1.11
CA VAL A 43 7.19 -8.84 1.04
C VAL A 43 6.59 -9.77 2.10
N ALA A 44 6.29 -11.02 1.73
CA ALA A 44 5.71 -12.03 2.63
C ALA A 44 6.64 -12.44 3.79
N LYS A 45 7.92 -12.05 3.76
CA LYS A 45 8.95 -12.41 4.75
C LYS A 45 8.53 -12.11 6.19
N TRP A 46 7.83 -11.00 6.41
CA TRP A 46 7.46 -10.53 7.75
C TRP A 46 6.06 -10.98 8.19
N LEU A 47 5.31 -11.65 7.32
CA LEU A 47 3.93 -12.05 7.59
C LEU A 47 3.84 -12.91 8.86
N VAL A 48 4.53 -14.04 8.89
CA VAL A 48 4.38 -15.03 9.96
C VAL A 48 4.91 -14.53 11.29
N THR A 49 6.09 -13.91 11.27
CA THR A 49 6.73 -13.40 12.49
C THR A 49 5.91 -12.28 13.11
N THR A 50 5.32 -11.40 12.30
CA THR A 50 4.39 -10.36 12.77
C THR A 50 3.15 -10.96 13.40
N LEU A 51 2.52 -11.96 12.73
CA LEU A 51 1.35 -12.64 13.29
C LEU A 51 1.69 -13.36 14.61
N ALA A 52 2.83 -14.07 14.66
CA ALA A 52 3.27 -14.79 15.85
C ALA A 52 3.53 -13.84 17.02
N TYR A 53 4.17 -12.69 16.76
CA TYR A 53 4.38 -11.65 17.75
C TYR A 53 3.05 -11.09 18.29
N GLN A 54 2.11 -10.74 17.41
CA GLN A 54 0.81 -10.21 17.82
C GLN A 54 0.01 -11.24 18.64
N LEU A 55 0.04 -12.52 18.26
CA LEU A 55 -0.56 -13.60 19.04
C LEU A 55 0.13 -13.77 20.40
N ALA A 56 1.47 -13.77 20.44
CA ALA A 56 2.24 -13.86 21.66
C ALA A 56 1.92 -12.73 22.66
N ALA A 57 1.64 -11.52 22.17
CA ALA A 57 1.26 -10.39 23.00
C ALA A 57 -0.15 -10.51 23.64
N LYS A 58 -1.00 -11.42 23.12
CA LYS A 58 -2.39 -11.58 23.55
C LYS A 58 -2.70 -12.93 24.18
N LEU A 59 -1.90 -13.95 23.88
CA LEU A 59 -2.09 -15.31 24.37
C LEU A 59 -1.32 -15.57 25.68
N PRO A 60 -1.72 -16.61 26.44
CA PRO A 60 -1.05 -16.98 27.68
C PRO A 60 0.44 -17.31 27.52
N GLN A 61 1.15 -17.36 28.66
CA GLN A 61 2.58 -17.65 28.74
C GLN A 61 2.99 -18.93 28.01
N VAL A 62 2.19 -19.99 28.07
CA VAL A 62 2.45 -21.26 27.37
C VAL A 62 2.71 -21.07 25.88
N PHE A 63 1.92 -20.22 25.20
CA PHE A 63 2.13 -19.91 23.79
C PHE A 63 3.48 -19.20 23.56
N ARG A 64 3.79 -18.22 24.41
CA ARG A 64 5.04 -17.44 24.33
C ARG A 64 6.27 -18.30 24.54
N GLU A 65 6.22 -19.18 25.54
CA GLU A 65 7.31 -20.13 25.84
C GLU A 65 7.53 -21.08 24.66
N ARG A 66 6.46 -21.59 24.05
CA ARG A 66 6.58 -22.47 22.89
C ARG A 66 7.20 -21.77 21.68
N VAL A 67 6.81 -20.52 21.43
CA VAL A 67 7.44 -19.69 20.40
C VAL A 67 8.92 -19.44 20.74
N ALA A 68 9.26 -19.12 21.99
CA ALA A 68 10.64 -18.89 22.42
C ALA A 68 11.52 -20.13 22.21
N VAL A 69 11.06 -21.31 22.63
CA VAL A 69 11.76 -22.58 22.41
C VAL A 69 12.00 -22.85 20.92
N THR A 70 11.07 -22.45 20.05
CA THR A 70 11.25 -22.59 18.60
C THR A 70 12.44 -21.75 18.09
N PHE A 71 12.60 -20.53 18.60
CA PHE A 71 13.74 -19.68 18.27
C PHE A 71 15.06 -20.17 18.88
N GLU A 72 15.03 -20.77 20.07
CA GLU A 72 16.21 -21.39 20.68
C GLU A 72 16.70 -22.61 19.87
N GLN A 73 15.76 -23.40 19.35
CA GLN A 73 16.05 -24.62 18.58
C GLN A 73 16.42 -24.35 17.12
N ASP A 74 15.79 -23.36 16.47
CA ASP A 74 16.12 -22.93 15.11
C ASP A 74 16.23 -21.40 15.06
N PRO A 75 17.41 -20.83 15.39
CA PRO A 75 17.64 -19.38 15.30
C PRO A 75 17.41 -18.80 13.90
N LEU A 76 17.44 -19.65 12.87
CA LEU A 76 17.22 -19.28 11.48
C LEU A 76 15.77 -19.46 11.02
N ILE A 77 14.82 -19.72 11.92
CA ILE A 77 13.41 -19.96 11.59
C ILE A 77 12.82 -18.87 10.68
N VAL A 78 13.20 -17.61 10.89
CA VAL A 78 12.74 -16.44 10.12
C VAL A 78 13.21 -16.43 8.65
N THR A 79 14.20 -17.26 8.31
CA THR A 79 14.71 -17.45 6.94
C THR A 79 14.23 -18.74 6.31
N ARG A 80 13.53 -19.61 7.06
CA ARG A 80 12.95 -20.85 6.54
C ARG A 80 11.77 -20.55 5.61
N SER A 81 11.28 -21.60 4.96
CA SER A 81 10.09 -21.49 4.13
C SER A 81 8.89 -20.97 4.93
N LEU A 82 7.95 -20.34 4.23
CA LEU A 82 6.74 -19.79 4.82
C LEU A 82 5.95 -20.88 5.56
N GLU A 83 5.91 -22.10 5.01
CA GLU A 83 5.28 -23.27 5.61
C GLU A 83 5.93 -23.65 6.94
N ALA A 84 7.26 -23.72 6.99
CA ALA A 84 8.00 -24.07 8.21
C ALA A 84 7.75 -23.01 9.31
N GLN A 85 7.78 -21.73 8.94
CA GLN A 85 7.46 -20.65 9.86
C GLN A 85 6.03 -20.75 10.40
N PHE A 86 5.02 -20.90 9.53
CA PHE A 86 3.63 -21.01 9.97
C PHE A 86 3.41 -22.21 10.89
N MET A 87 3.99 -23.35 10.55
CA MET A 87 3.89 -24.55 11.37
C MET A 87 4.51 -24.33 12.75
N ALA A 88 5.74 -23.83 12.81
CA ALA A 88 6.51 -23.74 14.03
C ALA A 88 6.11 -22.55 14.92
N LEU A 89 5.71 -21.41 14.34
CA LEU A 89 5.44 -20.17 15.08
C LEU A 89 3.96 -19.89 15.34
N ILE A 90 3.05 -20.53 14.59
CA ILE A 90 1.60 -20.32 14.73
C ILE A 90 0.91 -21.63 15.11
N ARG A 91 0.95 -22.65 14.24
CA ARG A 91 0.14 -23.86 14.42
C ARG A 91 0.54 -24.67 15.65
N GLN A 92 1.81 -25.06 15.77
CA GLN A 92 2.26 -25.89 16.90
C GLN A 92 2.08 -25.19 18.25
N PRO A 93 2.44 -23.89 18.40
CA PRO A 93 2.15 -23.17 19.64
C PRO A 93 0.67 -23.08 19.99
N LEU A 94 -0.23 -22.91 18.99
CA LEU A 94 -1.67 -22.92 19.24
C LEU A 94 -2.20 -24.29 19.66
N LEU A 95 -1.74 -25.38 19.01
CA LEU A 95 -2.16 -26.74 19.38
C LEU A 95 -1.73 -27.08 20.81
N GLU A 96 -0.49 -26.74 21.16
CA GLU A 96 0.03 -26.97 22.50
C GLU A 96 -0.76 -26.18 23.54
N LEU A 97 -1.05 -24.91 23.27
CA LEU A 97 -1.88 -24.08 24.13
C LEU A 97 -3.25 -24.74 24.39
N LEU A 98 -3.91 -25.30 23.37
CA LEU A 98 -5.19 -26.01 23.52
C LEU A 98 -5.04 -27.30 24.34
N HIS A 99 -3.96 -28.06 24.13
CA HIS A 99 -3.66 -29.25 24.92
C HIS A 99 -3.45 -28.94 26.41
N PHE A 100 -2.92 -27.76 26.72
CA PHE A 100 -2.80 -27.25 28.10
C PHE A 100 -4.13 -26.76 28.71
N GLY A 101 -5.26 -27.02 28.04
CA GLY A 101 -6.59 -26.70 28.55
C GLY A 101 -7.04 -25.27 28.29
N PHE A 102 -6.34 -24.54 27.42
CA PHE A 102 -6.82 -23.23 26.99
C PHE A 102 -8.15 -23.37 26.27
N SER A 103 -9.18 -22.80 26.85
CA SER A 103 -10.48 -22.62 26.22
C SER A 103 -10.71 -21.15 26.00
N THR A 104 -11.13 -20.80 24.79
CA THR A 104 -11.57 -19.45 24.46
C THR A 104 -13.03 -19.53 24.01
N THR A 105 -13.87 -18.66 24.58
CA THR A 105 -15.26 -18.49 24.11
C THR A 105 -15.30 -17.84 22.72
N ASN A 106 -14.22 -17.15 22.34
CA ASN A 106 -14.07 -16.42 21.09
C ASN A 106 -13.06 -17.10 20.17
N HIS A 107 -13.25 -17.02 18.86
CA HIS A 107 -12.27 -17.56 17.91
C HIS A 107 -11.03 -16.67 17.85
N ILE A 108 -9.87 -17.26 17.55
CA ILE A 108 -8.67 -16.54 17.14
C ILE A 108 -8.88 -16.08 15.71
N VAL A 109 -8.74 -14.79 15.44
CA VAL A 109 -8.95 -14.22 14.10
C VAL A 109 -7.61 -13.75 13.53
N VAL A 110 -7.34 -14.12 12.28
CA VAL A 110 -6.23 -13.60 11.49
C VAL A 110 -6.78 -12.82 10.32
N ILE A 111 -6.35 -11.57 10.16
CA ILE A 111 -6.71 -10.71 9.02
C ILE A 111 -5.47 -10.49 8.15
N ILE A 112 -5.58 -10.82 6.86
CA ILE A 112 -4.55 -10.55 5.85
C ILE A 112 -5.19 -9.62 4.82
N ASP A 113 -4.85 -8.34 4.87
CA ASP A 113 -5.34 -7.35 3.92
C ASP A 113 -4.33 -7.09 2.80
N GLY A 114 -4.84 -6.81 1.60
CA GLY A 114 -4.04 -6.48 0.42
C GLY A 114 -3.19 -7.64 -0.09
N LEU A 115 -3.65 -8.89 -0.10
CA LEU A 115 -2.79 -10.01 -0.55
C LEU A 115 -2.23 -9.81 -1.98
N ASP A 116 -2.99 -9.15 -2.87
CA ASP A 116 -2.52 -8.76 -4.21
C ASP A 116 -1.34 -7.77 -4.17
N GLU A 117 -1.17 -7.08 -3.05
CA GLU A 117 -0.05 -6.19 -2.76
C GLU A 117 1.24 -6.90 -2.32
N CYS A 118 1.22 -8.24 -2.24
CA CYS A 118 2.45 -9.01 -2.11
C CYS A 118 3.16 -9.11 -3.47
N GLU A 119 4.45 -8.79 -3.50
CA GLU A 119 5.23 -8.68 -4.75
C GLU A 119 5.33 -9.97 -5.59
N ASP A 120 5.26 -11.14 -4.96
CA ASP A 120 5.44 -12.43 -5.65
C ASP A 120 4.11 -13.22 -5.72
N PRO A 121 3.53 -13.39 -6.93
CA PRO A 121 2.29 -14.14 -7.13
C PRO A 121 2.34 -15.58 -6.61
N LYS A 122 3.52 -16.22 -6.61
CA LYS A 122 3.67 -17.58 -6.05
C LYS A 122 3.47 -17.57 -4.54
N PHE A 123 3.91 -16.51 -3.84
CA PHE A 123 3.65 -16.37 -2.41
C PHE A 123 2.17 -16.07 -2.14
N GLN A 124 1.49 -15.30 -2.99
CA GLN A 124 0.05 -15.06 -2.84
C GLN A 124 -0.73 -16.39 -2.84
N ALA A 125 -0.50 -17.25 -3.84
CA ALA A 125 -1.12 -18.56 -3.92
C ALA A 125 -0.76 -19.45 -2.71
N ARG A 126 0.52 -19.45 -2.30
CA ARG A 126 1.00 -20.24 -1.15
C ARG A 126 0.39 -19.79 0.17
N ILE A 127 0.18 -18.49 0.40
CA ILE A 127 -0.49 -17.97 1.59
C ILE A 127 -1.93 -18.50 1.68
N ILE A 128 -2.63 -18.57 0.55
CA ILE A 128 -3.97 -19.16 0.48
C ILE A 128 -3.89 -20.65 0.80
N ASP A 129 -3.01 -21.40 0.14
CA ASP A 129 -2.84 -22.84 0.37
C ASP A 129 -2.55 -23.16 1.85
N LEU A 130 -1.65 -22.40 2.46
CA LEU A 130 -1.30 -22.49 3.87
C LEU A 130 -2.48 -22.19 4.79
N SER A 131 -3.24 -21.15 4.49
CA SER A 131 -4.44 -20.80 5.25
C SER A 131 -5.45 -21.95 5.27
N PHE A 132 -5.65 -22.63 4.14
CA PHE A 132 -6.53 -23.80 4.09
C PHE A 132 -5.93 -25.02 4.79
N SER A 133 -4.62 -25.25 4.68
CA SER A 133 -3.93 -26.33 5.39
C SER A 133 -4.10 -26.19 6.91
N LEU A 134 -3.96 -24.96 7.44
CA LEU A 134 -4.17 -24.66 8.86
C LEU A 134 -5.59 -24.95 9.35
N LEU A 135 -6.58 -24.72 8.49
CA LEU A 135 -8.00 -24.88 8.83
C LEU A 135 -8.53 -26.30 8.55
N HIS A 136 -7.78 -27.12 7.81
CA HIS A 136 -8.23 -28.43 7.35
C HIS A 136 -8.53 -29.40 8.50
N SER A 137 -7.67 -29.45 9.50
CA SER A 137 -7.77 -30.35 10.65
C SER A 137 -8.87 -29.99 11.64
N ARG A 138 -9.44 -28.77 11.56
CA ARG A 138 -10.51 -28.24 12.44
C ARG A 138 -10.22 -28.38 13.95
N ASP A 139 -8.95 -28.50 14.31
CA ASP A 139 -8.42 -28.67 15.66
C ASP A 139 -8.05 -27.34 16.31
N LEU A 140 -8.09 -26.24 15.54
CA LEU A 140 -7.80 -24.89 16.00
C LEU A 140 -9.06 -24.02 15.97
N PRO A 141 -9.32 -23.18 16.98
CA PRO A 141 -10.39 -22.19 16.96
C PRO A 141 -10.00 -20.97 16.10
N LEU A 142 -9.46 -21.19 14.90
CA LEU A 142 -8.89 -20.18 14.02
C LEU A 142 -9.88 -19.78 12.92
N LYS A 143 -10.01 -18.48 12.68
CA LYS A 143 -10.70 -17.90 11.52
C LYS A 143 -9.74 -16.99 10.77
N ILE A 144 -9.71 -17.11 9.45
CA ILE A 144 -8.85 -16.29 8.59
C ILE A 144 -9.73 -15.47 7.65
N LEU A 145 -9.53 -14.15 7.65
CA LEU A 145 -10.06 -13.22 6.66
C LEU A 145 -8.92 -12.79 5.75
N ILE A 146 -9.07 -13.01 4.45
CA ILE A 146 -8.15 -12.51 3.43
C ILE A 146 -8.90 -11.49 2.59
N ALA A 147 -8.33 -10.30 2.41
CA ALA A 147 -8.85 -9.27 1.52
C ALA A 147 -7.87 -9.00 0.38
N SER A 148 -8.37 -8.96 -0.86
CA SER A 148 -7.51 -8.76 -2.04
C SER A 148 -8.29 -8.36 -3.30
N ARG A 149 -7.59 -7.93 -4.34
CA ARG A 149 -8.14 -7.92 -5.71
C ARG A 149 -8.33 -9.37 -6.21
N PRO A 150 -9.29 -9.62 -7.12
CA PRO A 150 -9.48 -10.94 -7.73
C PRO A 150 -8.49 -11.19 -8.88
N GLU A 151 -7.19 -10.90 -8.68
CA GLU A 151 -6.14 -11.20 -9.67
C GLU A 151 -6.12 -12.71 -9.98
N ILE A 152 -5.69 -13.08 -11.20
CA ILE A 152 -5.86 -14.44 -11.75
C ILE A 152 -5.25 -15.51 -10.81
N ASP A 153 -4.04 -15.28 -10.30
CA ASP A 153 -3.34 -16.23 -9.42
C ASP A 153 -4.05 -16.40 -8.07
N ILE A 154 -4.64 -15.33 -7.53
CA ILE A 154 -5.40 -15.37 -6.28
C ILE A 154 -6.73 -16.09 -6.48
N SER A 155 -7.50 -15.67 -7.48
CA SER A 155 -8.82 -16.23 -7.79
C SER A 155 -8.71 -17.73 -8.09
N SER A 156 -7.77 -18.11 -8.96
CA SER A 156 -7.54 -19.51 -9.31
C SER A 156 -7.10 -20.36 -8.10
N SER A 157 -6.36 -19.78 -7.15
CA SER A 157 -6.01 -20.47 -5.91
C SER A 157 -7.25 -20.72 -5.05
N PHE A 158 -8.10 -19.71 -4.83
CA PHE A 158 -9.36 -19.87 -4.09
C PHE A 158 -10.36 -20.80 -4.76
N ASP A 159 -10.42 -20.84 -6.09
CA ASP A 159 -11.34 -21.70 -6.86
C ASP A 159 -11.03 -23.19 -6.72
N ARG A 160 -9.77 -23.53 -6.41
CA ARG A 160 -9.35 -24.91 -6.13
C ARG A 160 -9.70 -25.38 -4.72
N LYS A 161 -10.31 -24.53 -3.89
CA LYS A 161 -10.56 -24.81 -2.47
C LYS A 161 -12.01 -25.20 -2.19
N PRO A 162 -12.26 -26.05 -1.19
CA PRO A 162 -13.60 -26.51 -0.89
C PRO A 162 -14.49 -25.37 -0.38
N PHE A 163 -15.64 -25.17 -1.03
CA PHE A 163 -16.63 -24.16 -0.64
C PHE A 163 -17.14 -24.33 0.81
N SER A 164 -17.14 -25.55 1.34
CA SER A 164 -17.59 -25.85 2.72
C SER A 164 -16.81 -25.11 3.82
N THR A 165 -15.60 -24.62 3.52
CA THR A 165 -14.76 -23.88 4.48
C THR A 165 -14.46 -22.45 4.02
N LEU A 166 -15.06 -22.00 2.92
CA LEU A 166 -14.79 -20.71 2.28
C LEU A 166 -16.06 -19.89 2.11
N ALA A 167 -16.18 -18.83 2.90
CA ALA A 167 -17.10 -17.73 2.60
C ALA A 167 -16.43 -16.76 1.64
N ARG A 168 -17.11 -16.39 0.56
CA ARG A 168 -16.69 -15.40 -0.44
C ARG A 168 -17.62 -14.19 -0.37
N ILE A 169 -17.06 -13.00 -0.30
CA ILE A 169 -17.79 -11.73 -0.28
C ILE A 169 -17.20 -10.85 -1.37
N ALA A 170 -18.00 -10.56 -2.39
CA ALA A 170 -17.66 -9.63 -3.44
C ALA A 170 -18.04 -8.21 -3.03
N LEU A 171 -17.16 -7.26 -3.34
CA LEU A 171 -17.40 -5.82 -3.35
C LEU A 171 -17.39 -5.37 -4.82
N ASP A 172 -18.37 -5.87 -5.58
CA ASP A 172 -18.64 -5.57 -6.99
C ASP A 172 -19.93 -4.73 -7.14
N ASP A 173 -20.42 -4.56 -8.37
CA ASP A 173 -21.52 -3.64 -8.68
C ASP A 173 -22.89 -4.05 -8.09
N ASP A 174 -23.05 -5.29 -7.63
CA ASP A 174 -24.26 -5.73 -6.90
C ASP A 174 -24.29 -5.21 -5.45
N TYR A 175 -23.15 -4.73 -4.94
CA TYR A 175 -23.06 -3.98 -3.69
C TYR A 175 -23.58 -2.55 -3.91
N GLN A 176 -24.40 -2.01 -2.99
CA GLN A 176 -24.92 -0.63 -3.05
C GLN A 176 -23.83 0.43 -2.78
N SER A 177 -22.68 0.32 -3.47
CA SER A 177 -21.53 1.22 -3.37
C SER A 177 -21.94 2.68 -3.58
N GLU A 178 -22.88 2.96 -4.49
CA GLU A 178 -23.39 4.30 -4.73
C GLU A 178 -24.04 4.93 -3.48
N LYS A 179 -24.82 4.15 -2.73
CA LYS A 179 -25.49 4.61 -1.51
C LYS A 179 -24.46 4.91 -0.42
N ASP A 180 -23.47 4.05 -0.25
CA ASP A 180 -22.42 4.26 0.76
C ASP A 180 -21.48 5.40 0.38
N ILE A 181 -21.15 5.53 -0.92
CA ILE A 181 -20.38 6.66 -1.46
C ILE A 181 -21.15 7.97 -1.25
N ARG A 182 -22.47 7.97 -1.48
CA ARG A 182 -23.32 9.14 -1.20
C ARG A 182 -23.27 9.54 0.27
N TYR A 183 -23.40 8.59 1.19
CA TYR A 183 -23.27 8.86 2.63
C TYR A 183 -21.89 9.40 2.99
N PHE A 184 -20.84 8.74 2.48
CA PHE A 184 -19.46 9.18 2.69
C PHE A 184 -19.23 10.61 2.20
N LEU A 185 -19.66 10.94 0.97
CA LEU A 185 -19.53 12.28 0.41
C LEU A 185 -20.31 13.31 1.23
N ALA A 186 -21.56 13.02 1.57
CA ALA A 186 -22.39 13.93 2.37
C ALA A 186 -21.76 14.22 3.75
N ASP A 187 -21.28 13.18 4.44
CA ASP A 187 -20.58 13.30 5.71
C ASP A 187 -19.30 14.15 5.56
N LYS A 188 -18.43 13.82 4.60
CA LYS A 188 -17.17 14.53 4.38
C LYS A 188 -17.35 15.97 3.92
N PHE A 189 -18.35 16.27 3.12
CA PHE A 189 -18.64 17.65 2.78
C PHE A 189 -19.23 18.43 3.97
N ASN A 190 -19.97 17.77 4.85
CA ASN A 190 -20.40 18.39 6.11
C ASN A 190 -19.21 18.66 7.07
N GLU A 191 -18.23 17.76 7.13
CA GLU A 191 -16.96 18.02 7.82
C GLU A 191 -16.24 19.23 7.23
N ILE A 192 -16.14 19.33 5.89
CA ILE A 192 -15.54 20.50 5.23
C ILE A 192 -16.29 21.79 5.61
N LYS A 193 -17.63 21.77 5.60
CA LYS A 193 -18.45 22.94 6.01
C LYS A 193 -18.13 23.41 7.43
N THR A 194 -17.86 22.49 8.34
CA THR A 194 -17.71 22.81 9.77
C THR A 194 -16.26 23.09 10.17
N GLN A 195 -15.29 22.44 9.52
CA GLN A 195 -13.89 22.42 9.94
C GLN A 195 -12.96 23.22 9.02
N HIS A 196 -13.34 23.48 7.77
CA HIS A 196 -12.44 24.17 6.84
C HIS A 196 -12.19 25.63 7.27
N ARG A 197 -10.97 26.15 7.02
CA ARG A 197 -10.59 27.52 7.42
C ARG A 197 -11.50 28.61 6.84
N LEU A 198 -12.16 28.31 5.72
CA LEU A 198 -13.10 29.20 5.03
C LEU A 198 -14.57 28.88 5.35
N ARG A 199 -14.87 28.12 6.41
CA ARG A 199 -16.24 27.69 6.79
C ARG A 199 -17.29 28.80 6.77
N SER A 200 -16.92 30.01 7.19
CA SER A 200 -17.84 31.17 7.22
C SER A 200 -18.28 31.65 5.84
N TYR A 201 -17.59 31.23 4.78
CA TYR A 201 -17.86 31.57 3.39
C TYR A 201 -18.47 30.41 2.60
N ILE A 202 -18.67 29.24 3.24
CA ILE A 202 -19.29 28.09 2.58
C ILE A 202 -20.80 28.19 2.79
N PRO A 203 -21.62 28.17 1.71
CA PRO A 203 -23.07 28.20 1.81
C PRO A 203 -23.64 27.03 2.64
N ILE A 204 -24.77 27.27 3.30
CA ILE A 204 -25.42 26.28 4.17
C ILE A 204 -25.87 25.05 3.35
N ASP A 205 -26.39 25.32 2.15
CA ASP A 205 -26.87 24.36 1.16
C ASP A 205 -25.75 23.74 0.31
N TRP A 206 -24.48 24.06 0.58
CA TRP A 206 -23.36 23.44 -0.10
C TRP A 206 -23.05 22.03 0.48
N PRO A 207 -22.63 21.07 -0.36
CA PRO A 207 -22.79 21.06 -1.81
C PRO A 207 -24.26 20.87 -2.20
N ALA A 208 -24.64 21.39 -3.37
CA ALA A 208 -25.95 21.13 -3.93
C ALA A 208 -26.18 19.62 -4.12
N GLU A 209 -27.44 19.20 -3.98
CA GLU A 209 -27.82 17.79 -4.07
C GLU A 209 -27.46 17.16 -5.43
N ASP A 210 -27.63 17.92 -6.52
CA ASP A 210 -27.25 17.51 -7.87
C ASP A 210 -25.73 17.31 -8.01
N SER A 211 -24.92 18.09 -7.28
CA SER A 211 -23.47 17.92 -7.23
C SER A 211 -23.10 16.61 -6.54
N LEU A 212 -23.77 16.26 -5.43
CA LEU A 212 -23.58 14.96 -4.76
C LEU A 212 -23.94 13.81 -5.70
N HIS A 213 -25.11 13.87 -6.33
CA HIS A 213 -25.56 12.85 -7.28
C HIS A 213 -24.56 12.68 -8.44
N THR A 214 -24.06 13.80 -8.97
CA THR A 214 -23.04 13.79 -10.04
C THR A 214 -21.75 13.11 -9.59
N LEU A 215 -21.25 13.41 -8.38
CA LEU A 215 -20.04 12.78 -7.85
C LEU A 215 -20.22 11.27 -7.59
N VAL A 216 -21.39 10.85 -7.11
CA VAL A 216 -21.72 9.43 -6.93
C VAL A 216 -21.63 8.71 -8.27
N ARG A 217 -22.31 9.25 -9.31
CA ARG A 217 -22.27 8.70 -10.66
C ARG A 217 -20.83 8.65 -11.22
N LYS A 218 -20.06 9.73 -11.10
CA LYS A 218 -18.66 9.79 -11.57
C LYS A 218 -17.72 8.88 -10.78
N SER A 219 -18.13 8.42 -9.60
CA SER A 219 -17.31 7.47 -8.83
C SER A 219 -17.32 6.07 -9.45
N SER A 220 -18.34 5.72 -10.25
CA SER A 220 -18.50 4.36 -10.83
C SER A 220 -18.24 3.26 -9.80
N GLY A 221 -18.87 3.38 -8.63
CA GLY A 221 -18.73 2.45 -7.50
C GLY A 221 -17.38 2.48 -6.74
N GLN A 222 -16.44 3.34 -7.11
CA GLN A 222 -15.08 3.37 -6.55
C GLN A 222 -14.91 4.45 -5.47
N PHE A 223 -14.75 4.02 -4.22
CA PHE A 223 -14.45 4.93 -3.10
C PHE A 223 -13.13 5.70 -3.28
N ILE A 224 -12.18 5.19 -4.05
CA ILE A 224 -10.95 5.93 -4.33
C ILE A 224 -11.23 7.24 -5.08
N TYR A 225 -12.19 7.28 -6.00
CA TYR A 225 -12.60 8.52 -6.64
C TYR A 225 -13.17 9.49 -5.60
N ALA A 226 -14.20 9.07 -4.86
CA ALA A 226 -14.86 9.89 -3.87
C ALA A 226 -13.89 10.44 -2.81
N SER A 227 -13.00 9.59 -2.28
CA SER A 227 -12.00 10.00 -1.29
C SER A 227 -10.93 10.93 -1.86
N THR A 228 -10.53 10.76 -3.13
CA THR A 228 -9.60 11.68 -3.80
C THR A 228 -10.24 13.04 -4.02
N VAL A 229 -11.51 13.08 -4.44
CA VAL A 229 -12.30 14.32 -4.56
C VAL A 229 -12.37 15.05 -3.23
N VAL A 230 -12.76 14.35 -2.15
CA VAL A 230 -12.82 14.94 -0.81
C VAL A 230 -11.47 15.54 -0.43
N LYS A 231 -10.37 14.79 -0.54
CA LYS A 231 -9.03 15.30 -0.20
C LYS A 231 -8.63 16.53 -1.03
N TYR A 232 -8.96 16.52 -2.32
CA TYR A 232 -8.69 17.64 -3.23
C TYR A 232 -9.49 18.89 -2.84
N VAL A 233 -10.76 18.73 -2.49
CA VAL A 233 -11.66 19.82 -2.10
C VAL A 233 -11.35 20.35 -0.69
N THR A 234 -10.97 19.49 0.25
CA THR A 234 -10.59 19.85 1.64
C THR A 234 -9.28 20.64 1.70
N SER A 235 -8.53 20.72 0.60
CA SER A 235 -7.22 21.38 0.55
C SER A 235 -7.24 22.74 1.28
N PRO A 236 -6.47 22.90 2.37
CA PRO A 236 -6.55 24.08 3.21
C PRO A 236 -6.05 25.32 2.50
N ARG A 237 -5.53 25.23 1.27
CA ARG A 237 -4.96 26.35 0.51
C ARG A 237 -5.95 26.91 -0.51
N HIS A 238 -7.04 26.20 -0.78
CA HIS A 238 -7.96 26.51 -1.87
C HIS A 238 -9.37 26.81 -1.34
N ARG A 239 -10.23 27.34 -2.21
CA ARG A 239 -11.65 27.51 -1.92
C ARG A 239 -12.37 26.18 -2.24
N PRO A 240 -13.01 25.52 -1.26
CA PRO A 240 -13.67 24.24 -1.48
C PRO A 240 -14.72 24.28 -2.59
N MET A 241 -15.51 25.36 -2.64
CA MET A 241 -16.54 25.57 -3.68
C MET A 241 -15.93 25.53 -5.09
N HIS A 242 -14.84 26.28 -5.31
CA HIS A 242 -14.17 26.34 -6.60
C HIS A 242 -13.53 25.00 -6.99
N ARG A 243 -12.88 24.31 -6.05
CA ARG A 243 -12.33 22.97 -6.28
C ARG A 243 -13.42 21.96 -6.62
N LEU A 244 -14.60 22.06 -5.98
CA LEU A 244 -15.74 21.21 -6.30
C LEU A 244 -16.27 21.48 -7.71
N GLU A 245 -16.45 22.75 -8.10
CA GLU A 245 -16.86 23.13 -9.45
C GLU A 245 -15.92 22.57 -10.52
N ILE A 246 -14.61 22.66 -10.28
CA ILE A 246 -13.59 22.06 -11.15
C ILE A 246 -13.82 20.56 -11.29
N VAL A 247 -13.96 19.82 -10.18
CA VAL A 247 -14.17 18.36 -10.22
C VAL A 247 -15.43 17.99 -10.98
N LEU A 248 -16.51 18.75 -10.79
CA LEU A 248 -17.78 18.52 -11.49
C LEU A 248 -17.62 18.72 -13.01
N GLY A 249 -16.86 19.73 -13.42
CA GLY A 249 -16.59 20.05 -14.84
C GLY A 249 -15.54 19.19 -15.55
N ILE A 250 -14.85 18.28 -14.85
CA ILE A 250 -13.95 17.31 -15.50
C ILE A 250 -14.78 16.32 -16.31
N HIS A 251 -14.51 16.17 -17.61
CA HIS A 251 -15.17 15.17 -18.44
C HIS A 251 -14.13 14.35 -19.20
N PRO A 252 -14.03 13.03 -18.98
CA PRO A 252 -13.14 12.19 -19.78
C PRO A 252 -13.67 12.13 -21.22
N PRO A 253 -12.78 12.18 -22.24
CA PRO A 253 -13.19 12.13 -23.64
C PRO A 253 -13.88 10.81 -24.04
N ASN A 254 -13.57 9.71 -23.32
CA ASN A 254 -14.12 8.37 -23.55
C ASN A 254 -14.54 7.73 -22.20
N ALA A 255 -15.59 8.25 -21.56
CA ALA A 255 -16.05 7.76 -20.26
C ALA A 255 -16.44 6.26 -20.26
N ASP A 256 -16.95 5.77 -21.40
CA ASP A 256 -17.54 4.43 -21.51
C ASP A 256 -16.50 3.31 -21.74
N ASP A 257 -15.26 3.65 -22.09
CA ASP A 257 -14.24 2.66 -22.48
C ASP A 257 -13.50 2.04 -21.28
N SER A 258 -13.57 2.65 -20.09
CA SER A 258 -12.83 2.19 -18.91
C SER A 258 -13.53 2.54 -17.60
N PRO A 259 -13.65 1.60 -16.65
CA PRO A 259 -14.22 1.88 -15.34
C PRO A 259 -13.39 2.92 -14.57
N PHE A 260 -12.12 3.15 -14.94
CA PHE A 260 -11.24 4.12 -14.31
C PHE A 260 -11.23 5.49 -15.00
N ALA A 261 -12.01 5.71 -16.07
CA ALA A 261 -11.92 6.92 -16.88
C ALA A 261 -12.08 8.23 -16.08
N GLU A 262 -13.05 8.27 -15.16
CA GLU A 262 -13.30 9.43 -14.29
C GLU A 262 -12.15 9.65 -13.28
N LEU A 263 -11.61 8.57 -12.72
CA LEU A 263 -10.46 8.62 -11.81
C LEU A 263 -9.19 9.07 -12.53
N ASP A 264 -8.95 8.57 -13.73
CA ASP A 264 -7.81 8.90 -14.56
C ASP A 264 -7.87 10.37 -15.02
N ALA A 265 -9.07 10.87 -15.35
CA ALA A 265 -9.29 12.28 -15.65
C ALA A 265 -9.04 13.17 -14.43
N LEU A 266 -9.43 12.73 -13.22
CA LEU A 266 -9.13 13.43 -11.99
C LEU A 266 -7.62 13.47 -11.69
N TYR A 267 -6.91 12.35 -11.84
CA TYR A 267 -5.44 12.32 -11.69
C TYR A 267 -4.75 13.23 -12.68
N ARG A 268 -5.13 13.14 -13.96
CA ARG A 268 -4.61 14.03 -15.02
C ARG A 268 -4.81 15.49 -14.63
N HIS A 269 -6.02 15.87 -14.22
CA HIS A 269 -6.32 17.24 -13.83
C HIS A 269 -5.42 17.70 -12.66
N ILE A 270 -5.29 16.89 -11.61
CA ILE A 270 -4.46 17.22 -10.45
C ILE A 270 -2.99 17.38 -10.87
N LEU A 271 -2.46 16.48 -11.69
CA LEU A 271 -1.09 16.51 -12.18
C LEU A 271 -0.82 17.65 -13.16
N THR A 272 -1.81 18.09 -13.96
CA THR A 272 -1.67 19.28 -14.83
C THR A 272 -1.63 20.59 -14.04
N GLY A 273 -2.15 20.61 -12.81
CA GLY A 273 -2.25 21.80 -11.97
C GLY A 273 -0.97 22.18 -11.22
N VAL A 274 0.16 21.50 -11.48
CA VAL A 274 1.45 21.75 -10.83
C VAL A 274 2.42 22.46 -11.76
N GLU A 275 3.34 23.24 -11.20
CA GLU A 275 4.26 24.08 -11.97
C GLU A 275 5.33 23.27 -12.72
N ASP A 276 6.08 22.40 -12.01
CA ASP A 276 7.09 21.54 -12.62
C ASP A 276 6.67 20.07 -12.56
N VAL A 277 5.77 19.72 -13.49
CA VAL A 277 5.24 18.37 -13.58
C VAL A 277 6.31 17.33 -13.92
N ASN A 278 7.34 17.72 -14.68
CA ASN A 278 8.41 16.80 -15.07
C ASN A 278 9.27 16.42 -13.87
N LEU A 279 9.67 17.40 -13.05
CA LEU A 279 10.40 17.13 -11.81
C LEU A 279 9.57 16.33 -10.83
N ILE A 280 8.29 16.68 -10.67
CA ILE A 280 7.35 15.93 -9.82
C ILE A 280 7.24 14.47 -10.27
N LEU A 281 7.08 14.20 -11.57
CA LEU A 281 7.02 12.83 -12.10
C LEU A 281 8.34 12.08 -11.90
N LYS A 282 9.50 12.76 -11.97
CA LYS A 282 10.80 12.14 -11.62
C LYS A 282 10.86 11.77 -10.14
N ILE A 283 10.42 12.65 -9.24
CA ILE A 283 10.40 12.34 -7.80
C ILE A 283 9.42 11.20 -7.49
N ILE A 284 8.21 11.27 -8.02
CA ILE A 284 7.19 10.21 -7.87
C ILE A 284 7.71 8.90 -8.46
N GLY A 285 8.29 8.96 -9.66
CA GLY A 285 8.88 7.80 -10.33
C GLY A 285 10.01 7.19 -9.53
N PHE A 286 10.84 8.01 -8.88
CA PHE A 286 11.90 7.53 -7.99
C PHE A 286 11.30 6.75 -6.81
N VAL A 287 10.27 7.30 -6.16
CA VAL A 287 9.57 6.64 -5.05
C VAL A 287 8.85 5.35 -5.49
N ILE A 288 8.31 5.30 -6.71
CA ILE A 288 7.56 4.14 -7.23
C ILE A 288 8.49 3.00 -7.69
N LEU A 289 9.58 3.34 -8.38
CA LEU A 289 10.40 2.41 -9.15
C LEU A 289 11.59 1.85 -8.38
N HIS A 290 12.02 2.52 -7.30
CA HIS A 290 13.10 2.00 -6.48
C HIS A 290 12.58 0.95 -5.48
N PRO A 291 13.38 -0.08 -5.20
CA PRO A 291 13.05 -1.05 -4.17
C PRO A 291 12.69 -0.30 -2.89
N PRO A 292 11.65 -0.74 -2.19
CA PRO A 292 11.21 -0.04 -1.01
C PRO A 292 12.30 -0.23 0.05
N HIS A 293 13.21 0.72 0.13
CA HIS A 293 14.09 0.96 1.26
C HIS A 293 13.68 2.31 1.83
N ILE A 294 13.54 2.36 3.15
CA ILE A 294 13.07 3.54 3.89
C ILE A 294 13.82 4.80 3.44
N SER A 295 15.14 4.68 3.21
CA SER A 295 16.03 5.75 2.76
C SER A 295 15.60 6.45 1.47
N HIS A 296 15.01 5.76 0.50
CA HIS A 296 14.68 6.34 -0.82
C HIS A 296 13.39 7.16 -0.83
N SER A 297 12.57 7.01 0.21
CA SER A 297 11.36 7.83 0.39
C SER A 297 11.60 9.06 1.27
N LEU A 298 12.77 9.17 1.90
CA LEU A 298 13.10 10.29 2.78
C LEU A 298 13.23 11.57 1.96
N VAL A 299 12.57 12.64 2.42
CA VAL A 299 12.59 13.95 1.78
C VAL A 299 14.03 14.47 1.62
N THR A 300 14.84 14.37 2.67
CA THR A 300 16.24 14.82 2.66
C THR A 300 17.10 14.07 1.65
N PHE A 301 16.85 12.76 1.49
CA PHE A 301 17.53 11.97 0.48
C PHE A 301 17.11 12.38 -0.93
N ILE A 302 15.81 12.56 -1.17
CA ILE A 302 15.27 12.97 -2.47
C ILE A 302 15.82 14.35 -2.85
N GLU A 303 15.82 15.31 -1.91
CA GLU A 303 16.37 16.65 -2.12
C GLU A 303 17.85 16.58 -2.52
N ALA A 304 18.67 15.84 -1.77
CA ALA A 304 20.07 15.65 -2.12
C ALA A 304 20.26 14.95 -3.48
N PHE A 305 19.49 13.88 -3.75
CA PHE A 305 19.61 13.08 -4.96
C PHE A 305 19.27 13.88 -6.23
N PHE A 306 18.25 14.73 -6.17
CA PHE A 306 17.84 15.60 -7.28
C PHE A 306 18.50 16.99 -7.23
N SER A 307 19.45 17.23 -6.31
CA SER A 307 20.12 18.53 -6.13
C SER A 307 19.15 19.70 -5.87
N LEU A 308 18.11 19.46 -5.08
CA LEU A 308 17.09 20.42 -4.68
C LEU A 308 17.46 21.09 -3.35
N ALA A 309 16.94 22.29 -3.11
CA ALA A 309 17.11 22.98 -1.84
C ALA A 309 16.25 22.34 -0.74
N PRO A 310 16.68 22.41 0.54
CA PRO A 310 15.87 21.94 1.66
C PRO A 310 14.48 22.59 1.68
N GLY A 311 13.43 21.77 1.66
CA GLY A 311 12.03 22.20 1.62
C GLY A 311 11.38 22.16 0.23
N ASP A 312 12.16 22.01 -0.85
CA ASP A 312 11.64 22.00 -2.22
C ASP A 312 10.70 20.83 -2.46
N VAL A 313 11.00 19.64 -1.94
CA VAL A 313 10.11 18.48 -2.12
C VAL A 313 8.77 18.73 -1.43
N GLN A 314 8.77 19.29 -0.22
CA GLN A 314 7.53 19.62 0.47
C GLN A 314 6.73 20.70 -0.28
N PHE A 315 7.42 21.70 -0.84
CA PHE A 315 6.82 22.72 -1.67
C PHE A 315 6.22 22.14 -2.97
N LEU A 316 6.96 21.29 -3.69
CA LEU A 316 6.48 20.67 -4.93
C LEU A 316 5.25 19.77 -4.68
N MET A 317 5.24 19.02 -3.58
CA MET A 317 4.15 18.08 -3.25
C MET A 317 2.91 18.75 -2.66
N GLN A 318 2.97 20.04 -2.31
CA GLN A 318 1.89 20.73 -1.60
C GLN A 318 0.54 20.73 -2.34
N ASN A 319 0.58 20.82 -3.67
CA ASN A 319 -0.59 20.81 -4.54
C ASN A 319 -1.08 19.40 -4.89
N LEU A 320 -0.34 18.37 -4.47
CA LEU A 320 -0.64 16.95 -4.67
C LEU A 320 -1.12 16.26 -3.39
N SER A 321 -1.50 17.01 -2.35
CA SER A 321 -1.95 16.48 -1.05
C SER A 321 -3.12 15.48 -1.12
N SER A 322 -3.89 15.47 -2.22
CA SER A 322 -4.92 14.46 -2.47
C SER A 322 -4.38 13.11 -2.94
N LEU A 323 -3.15 13.08 -3.46
CA LEU A 323 -2.49 11.92 -4.08
C LEU A 323 -1.26 11.45 -3.28
N ILE A 324 -0.54 12.39 -2.69
CA ILE A 324 0.76 12.20 -2.05
C ILE A 324 0.74 12.90 -0.69
N SER A 325 1.29 12.24 0.32
CA SER A 325 1.51 12.81 1.64
C SER A 325 2.99 12.95 1.92
N VAL A 326 3.36 13.97 2.70
CA VAL A 326 4.71 14.16 3.23
C VAL A 326 4.58 14.13 4.75
N GLU A 327 4.96 13.01 5.36
CA GLU A 327 4.68 12.71 6.77
C GLU A 327 5.95 12.38 7.54
N ILE A 328 5.90 12.58 8.86
CA ILE A 328 6.99 12.18 9.76
C ILE A 328 7.05 10.65 9.80
N HIS A 329 8.23 10.10 9.49
CA HIS A 329 8.46 8.67 9.56
C HIS A 329 8.74 8.27 11.03
N PRO A 330 7.99 7.31 11.59
CA PRO A 330 7.99 7.03 13.04
C PRO A 330 9.20 6.24 13.57
N THR A 331 10.19 5.92 12.74
CA THR A 331 11.24 4.93 13.07
C THR A 331 12.59 5.52 13.49
N HIS A 332 12.74 6.85 13.59
CA HIS A 332 13.98 7.47 14.05
C HIS A 332 13.83 8.05 15.46
N SER A 333 14.55 7.44 16.41
CA SER A 333 14.71 7.89 17.80
C SER A 333 15.51 9.20 17.95
N ASP A 334 16.04 9.77 16.86
CA ASP A 334 16.94 10.93 16.88
C ASP A 334 16.52 12.08 15.95
N GLY A 335 15.25 12.12 15.55
CA GLY A 335 14.70 13.24 14.78
C GLY A 335 13.53 12.83 13.89
N ALA A 336 12.52 13.70 13.81
CA ALA A 336 11.39 13.53 12.91
C ALA A 336 11.85 13.71 11.44
N VAL A 337 12.11 12.61 10.73
CA VAL A 337 12.47 12.65 9.30
C VAL A 337 11.20 12.56 8.45
N LEU A 338 11.03 13.46 7.49
CA LEU A 338 9.90 13.45 6.58
C LEU A 338 10.10 12.42 5.46
N ALA A 339 9.03 11.73 5.07
CA ALA A 339 9.01 10.80 3.96
C ALA A 339 7.83 11.08 3.01
N VAL A 340 8.08 10.90 1.71
CA VAL A 340 7.07 10.99 0.65
C VAL A 340 6.32 9.67 0.56
N ARG A 341 4.99 9.72 0.66
CA ARG A 341 4.10 8.55 0.63
C ARG A 341 3.01 8.71 -0.42
N ILE A 342 2.88 7.73 -1.30
CA ILE A 342 1.75 7.64 -2.22
C ILE A 342 0.53 7.12 -1.46
N LEU A 343 -0.57 7.87 -1.51
CA LEU A 343 -1.75 7.62 -0.68
C LEU A 343 -2.52 6.37 -1.09
N HIS A 344 -2.48 5.99 -2.36
CA HIS A 344 -3.21 4.82 -2.84
C HIS A 344 -2.53 4.15 -4.04
N ALA A 345 -2.56 2.81 -4.08
CA ALA A 345 -1.93 2.02 -5.13
C ALA A 345 -2.43 2.33 -6.55
N SER A 346 -3.70 2.76 -6.70
CA SER A 346 -4.26 3.10 -8.02
C SER A 346 -3.53 4.23 -8.73
N LEU A 347 -2.85 5.15 -8.01
CA LEU A 347 -2.04 6.19 -8.65
C LEU A 347 -0.80 5.57 -9.32
N LYS A 348 -0.16 4.61 -8.64
CA LYS A 348 0.93 3.82 -9.20
C LYS A 348 0.45 3.02 -10.41
N ASP A 349 -0.72 2.38 -10.31
CA ASP A 349 -1.33 1.64 -11.43
C ASP A 349 -1.60 2.56 -12.64
N TYR A 350 -2.07 3.79 -12.41
CA TYR A 350 -2.29 4.79 -13.46
C TYR A 350 -0.96 5.21 -14.12
N LEU A 351 0.04 5.61 -13.32
CA LEU A 351 1.32 6.13 -13.82
C LEU A 351 2.19 5.08 -14.52
N LEU A 352 2.00 3.79 -14.21
CA LEU A 352 2.71 2.67 -14.82
C LEU A 352 1.97 2.04 -16.01
N ASP A 353 0.82 2.58 -16.39
CA ASP A 353 0.06 2.15 -17.55
C ASP A 353 -0.01 3.28 -18.59
N HIS A 354 0.69 3.09 -19.71
CA HIS A 354 0.76 4.06 -20.80
C HIS A 354 -0.61 4.38 -21.40
N SER A 355 -1.50 3.38 -21.48
CA SER A 355 -2.84 3.57 -22.06
C SER A 355 -3.70 4.53 -21.25
N ARG A 356 -3.49 4.55 -19.93
CA ARG A 356 -4.21 5.39 -18.97
C ARG A 356 -3.57 6.76 -18.78
N SER A 357 -2.28 6.79 -18.51
CA SER A 357 -1.57 8.03 -18.12
C SER A 357 -1.05 8.86 -19.30
N LYS A 358 -0.85 8.26 -20.48
CA LYS A 358 -0.35 8.94 -21.70
C LYS A 358 0.90 9.79 -21.38
N ASP A 359 0.79 11.11 -21.42
CA ASP A 359 1.88 12.05 -21.17
C ASP A 359 2.48 11.97 -19.75
N PHE A 360 1.75 11.40 -18.79
CA PHE A 360 2.21 11.19 -17.41
C PHE A 360 2.84 9.81 -17.19
N PHE A 361 2.96 9.00 -18.25
CA PHE A 361 3.47 7.64 -18.15
C PHE A 361 4.93 7.61 -17.68
N LEU A 362 5.17 6.83 -16.64
CA LEU A 362 6.50 6.57 -16.10
C LEU A 362 7.13 5.39 -16.84
N ASP A 363 7.79 5.70 -17.96
CA ASP A 363 8.61 4.72 -18.66
C ASP A 363 9.75 4.25 -17.76
N ARG A 364 9.69 2.99 -17.34
CA ARG A 364 10.64 2.40 -16.39
C ARG A 364 12.07 2.46 -16.91
N LEU A 365 12.27 2.15 -18.19
CA LEU A 365 13.61 2.11 -18.78
C LEU A 365 14.19 3.52 -18.79
N LYS A 366 13.43 4.49 -19.31
CA LYS A 366 13.85 5.90 -19.37
C LYS A 366 14.15 6.47 -17.98
N MET A 367 13.29 6.21 -17.01
CA MET A 367 13.47 6.69 -15.64
C MET A 367 14.70 6.07 -14.98
N HIS A 368 14.88 4.74 -15.06
CA HIS A 368 16.06 4.09 -14.50
C HIS A 368 17.36 4.57 -15.16
N THR A 369 17.37 4.82 -16.48
CA THR A 369 18.52 5.44 -17.14
C THR A 369 18.84 6.81 -16.56
N GLN A 370 17.86 7.68 -16.39
CA GLN A 370 18.06 9.00 -15.79
C GLN A 370 18.56 8.93 -14.35
N TYR A 371 18.02 8.01 -13.54
CA TYR A 371 18.49 7.83 -12.17
C TYR A 371 19.91 7.27 -12.12
N ALA A 372 20.29 6.39 -13.04
CA ALA A 372 21.65 5.87 -13.15
C ALA A 372 22.65 6.98 -13.53
N GLU A 373 22.29 7.88 -14.46
CA GLU A 373 23.08 9.04 -14.81
C GLU A 373 23.31 9.97 -13.61
N LEU A 374 22.25 10.25 -12.82
CA LEU A 374 22.36 11.02 -11.58
C LEU A 374 23.28 10.34 -10.56
N CYS A 375 23.14 9.03 -10.36
CA CYS A 375 24.05 8.27 -9.50
C CYS A 375 25.51 8.41 -9.94
N LEU A 376 25.80 8.31 -11.24
CA LEU A 376 27.16 8.48 -11.78
C LEU A 376 27.69 9.89 -11.55
N ALA A 377 26.87 10.93 -11.75
CA ALA A 377 27.25 12.31 -11.47
C ALA A 377 27.67 12.48 -10.00
N HIS A 378 26.83 12.03 -9.06
CA HIS A 378 27.15 12.04 -7.62
C HIS A 378 28.43 11.26 -7.29
N MET A 379 28.65 10.10 -7.91
CA MET A 379 29.87 9.31 -7.74
C MET A 379 31.13 10.04 -8.25
N THR A 380 31.02 10.79 -9.35
CA THR A 380 32.15 11.54 -9.91
C THR A 380 32.48 12.84 -9.16
N GLU A 381 31.50 13.41 -8.47
CA GLU A 381 31.67 14.60 -7.62
C GLU A 381 32.26 14.28 -6.24
N LEU A 382 32.19 13.02 -5.80
CA LEU A 382 32.85 12.54 -4.58
C LEU A 382 34.39 12.58 -4.76
N PRO A 383 35.13 13.39 -3.97
CA PRO A 383 36.59 13.55 -4.10
C PRO A 383 37.38 12.24 -3.92
N SER A 384 36.80 11.22 -3.29
CA SER A 384 37.45 9.95 -2.94
C SER A 384 37.61 8.94 -4.09
N LEU A 385 37.08 9.22 -5.28
CA LEU A 385 37.33 8.41 -6.49
C LEU A 385 38.43 8.99 -7.40
N LYS A 386 38.96 10.17 -7.07
CA LYS A 386 40.20 10.67 -7.68
C LYS A 386 41.38 10.16 -6.84
N SER A 387 42.16 9.27 -7.47
CA SER A 387 43.42 8.67 -7.02
C SER A 387 43.37 7.70 -5.83
N ASN A 388 43.22 6.42 -6.15
CA ASN A 388 44.09 5.37 -5.61
C ASN A 388 44.12 4.22 -6.62
N LEU A 389 44.95 4.38 -7.66
CA LEU A 389 45.71 3.35 -8.38
C LEU A 389 46.20 3.96 -9.71
N PRO A 390 47.51 3.95 -10.01
CA PRO A 390 47.97 4.15 -11.38
C PRO A 390 47.46 2.97 -12.22
N LEU A 391 46.81 3.25 -13.34
CA LEU A 391 46.60 2.28 -14.41
C LEU A 391 47.97 1.72 -14.83
N GLN A 392 48.32 0.52 -14.36
CA GLN A 392 49.31 -0.28 -15.08
C GLN A 392 48.64 -0.77 -16.36
N SER A 393 49.16 -0.28 -17.48
CA SER A 393 48.85 -0.77 -18.80
C SER A 393 49.18 -2.27 -18.87
N PHE A 394 48.15 -3.09 -19.05
CA PHE A 394 48.33 -4.44 -19.57
C PHE A 394 48.74 -4.31 -21.04
N THR A 395 50.04 -4.41 -21.31
CA THR A 395 50.54 -4.81 -22.62
C THR A 395 51.05 -6.23 -22.51
N ASP A 396 50.35 -7.11 -23.22
CA ASP A 396 50.70 -8.49 -23.50
C ASP A 396 52.13 -8.61 -24.04
N ALA A 397 52.88 -9.56 -23.48
CA ALA A 397 53.94 -10.25 -24.20
C ALA A 397 53.99 -11.70 -23.68
N ALA A 398 53.15 -12.54 -24.30
CA ALA A 398 53.27 -13.98 -24.18
C ALA A 398 54.50 -14.46 -24.97
N ILE A 399 55.38 -15.15 -24.26
CA ILE A 399 56.02 -16.44 -24.62
C ILE A 399 56.89 -16.48 -25.88
N LEU A 400 58.15 -16.89 -25.70
CA LEU A 400 58.75 -18.03 -26.43
C LEU A 400 60.09 -18.48 -25.81
N SER A 401 60.14 -19.76 -25.42
CA SER A 401 61.28 -20.73 -25.47
C SER A 401 62.58 -20.37 -24.72
N SER A 402 63.31 -21.24 -24.02
CA SER A 402 63.58 -22.68 -24.18
C SER A 402 64.42 -23.20 -23.00
N GLU A 403 64.33 -24.52 -22.79
CA GLU A 403 65.14 -25.43 -21.93
C GLU A 403 64.81 -25.54 -20.45
#